data_AF-A0A918V9L8-F1
#
_entry.id   AF-A0A918V9L8-F1
#
_cell.length_a   1.000
_cell.length_b   1.000
_cell.length_c   1.000
_cell.angle_alpha   90.00
_cell.angle_beta   90.00
_cell.angle_gamma   90.00
#
_symmetry.space_group_name_H-M   'P 1'
#
loop_
_entity.id
_entity.type
_entity.pdbx_description
1 polymer ?
#
loop_
_entity_poly.entity_id
_entity_poly.type
_entity_poly.pdbx_seq_one_letter_code
_entity_poly.pdbx_strand_id
1 'polypeptide(L)'
;MLIPTGQPVPAPRAAAGDGGADAAEGAVRERVAEVERLLGDPADDANPFGRRALLDADARGRPLPGADVLATGWGLGAEVVPVSLGGRLERTDRLVRVLRALFRRSASLGVGHGVGPLLATLPVWAAGTVRQRRWASDLLLGGGTLAVAPYELAYGDCFTRGECTAVPGRDGIPRDGTLRDGIPRDGIPRGGILLDGRRPAVVGAARADGLVVFARTRPGEGARSHSVLLVEAASLPGGRLVRRPARRLLGLRACEVGEVEFRTCRLPAGTLLGQVGDGAELALRSHRFACATVPGMVLGGGDTALRTAVWHAGRQAPGGAAGALSPRQRAVLARVFVNLLVCDCLSRVAGRALHLLPESSGVAAAVTGYVVPRLLRESVHDLSAVLGARFHCDEGPYGVFRVFLRDLPLTGVGHVGGAACQSALVPQLPELARRSWLRDGTPPWELFAAGGALPPLDVGRPVLRAAGDPLAATLVGIGRSLGADGGRRGGPRTELRLLRELVGGLTGELRRLRAELCEVPADDTAAPANPRVQALADRYALVAAGAACLGVWYHHRDAAGSFLAEPAWLVEALLGLGHRLGLPLPGREAPTAERVVREILDRYHSARSYDLYGDRLYADRL
;
A
#
# COMPACT_ATOMS: atom_id res chain seq x y z
N MET A 1 -26.63 -23.80 17.29
CA MET A 1 -25.57 -24.77 17.62
C MET A 1 -24.29 -23.98 17.89
N LEU A 2 -23.91 -23.85 19.15
CA LEU A 2 -22.75 -23.07 19.61
C LEU A 2 -21.47 -23.88 19.29
N ILE A 3 -20.62 -23.36 18.41
CA ILE A 3 -19.27 -23.91 18.18
C ILE A 3 -18.43 -23.56 19.43
N PRO A 4 -17.63 -24.50 20.00
CA PRO A 4 -16.89 -24.21 21.23
C PRO A 4 -15.79 -23.19 20.94
N THR A 5 -15.97 -21.96 21.45
CA THR A 5 -14.93 -20.95 21.57
C THR A 5 -13.97 -21.38 22.68
N GLY A 6 -12.83 -22.00 22.37
CA GLY A 6 -11.95 -22.41 23.47
C GLY A 6 -10.67 -23.19 23.22
N GLN A 7 -10.18 -23.36 21.98
CA GLN A 7 -8.87 -24.03 21.82
C GLN A 7 -7.71 -23.02 21.88
N PRO A 8 -6.65 -23.30 22.68
CA PRO A 8 -5.39 -22.55 22.60
C PRO A 8 -4.84 -22.62 21.18
N VAL A 9 -4.20 -21.55 20.72
CA VAL A 9 -3.61 -21.52 19.37
C VAL A 9 -2.58 -22.65 19.30
N PRO A 10 -2.73 -23.66 18.43
CA PRO A 10 -1.73 -24.70 18.29
C PRO A 10 -0.40 -24.05 17.89
N ALA A 11 0.71 -24.53 18.46
CA ALA A 11 2.04 -24.06 18.09
C ALA A 11 2.20 -24.14 16.57
N PRO A 12 2.89 -23.17 15.93
CA PRO A 12 3.16 -23.25 14.50
C PRO A 12 3.75 -24.63 14.23
N ARG A 13 3.06 -25.44 13.41
CA ARG A 13 3.62 -26.71 12.98
C ARG A 13 4.92 -26.35 12.26
N ALA A 14 6.05 -26.85 12.76
CA ALA A 14 7.26 -26.89 11.96
C ALA A 14 6.84 -27.53 10.63
N ALA A 15 6.93 -26.76 9.55
CA ALA A 15 6.49 -27.20 8.23
C ALA A 15 7.32 -28.42 7.84
N ALA A 16 6.81 -29.61 8.15
CA ALA A 16 7.38 -30.86 7.71
C ALA A 16 7.08 -30.95 6.19
N GLY A 17 8.05 -30.51 5.39
CA GLY A 17 8.03 -30.60 3.92
C GLY A 17 7.80 -29.27 3.19
N ASP A 18 8.64 -28.25 3.41
CA ASP A 18 8.43 -26.89 2.87
C ASP A 18 9.29 -26.53 1.63
N GLY A 19 9.82 -27.52 0.92
CA GLY A 19 10.69 -27.30 -0.25
C GLY A 19 10.06 -26.44 -1.36
N GLY A 20 8.73 -26.41 -1.47
CA GLY A 20 8.00 -25.54 -2.40
C GLY A 20 7.80 -24.10 -1.92
N ALA A 21 7.65 -23.87 -0.61
CA ALA A 21 7.51 -22.53 -0.04
C ALA A 21 8.83 -21.77 -0.06
N ASP A 22 9.93 -22.46 0.26
CA ASP A 22 11.28 -21.92 0.18
C ASP A 22 11.69 -21.62 -1.27
N ALA A 23 11.29 -22.47 -2.22
CA ALA A 23 11.51 -22.20 -3.64
C ALA A 23 10.74 -20.97 -4.14
N ALA A 24 9.46 -20.81 -3.74
CA ALA A 24 8.65 -19.66 -4.11
C ALA A 24 9.21 -18.34 -3.52
N GLU A 25 9.64 -18.37 -2.26
CA GLU A 25 10.31 -17.22 -1.64
C GLU A 25 11.67 -16.91 -2.29
N GLY A 26 12.43 -17.95 -2.65
CA GLY A 26 13.67 -17.83 -3.41
C GLY A 26 13.47 -17.11 -4.75
N ALA A 27 12.44 -17.49 -5.52
CA ALA A 27 12.11 -16.85 -6.79
C ALA A 27 11.72 -15.37 -6.63
N VAL A 28 11.01 -15.01 -5.55
CA VAL A 28 10.70 -13.60 -5.24
C VAL A 28 11.97 -12.82 -4.94
N ARG A 29 12.86 -13.37 -4.11
CA ARG A 29 14.15 -12.73 -3.78
C ARG A 29 15.03 -12.53 -5.00
N GLU A 30 15.10 -13.53 -5.88
CA GLU A 30 15.86 -13.44 -7.13
C GLU A 30 15.30 -12.33 -8.03
N ARG A 31 13.98 -12.24 -8.17
CA ARG A 31 13.35 -11.17 -8.96
C ARG A 31 13.62 -9.79 -8.38
N VAL A 32 13.54 -9.64 -7.05
CA VAL A 32 13.87 -8.37 -6.37
C VAL A 32 15.33 -8.01 -6.60
N ALA A 33 16.25 -8.97 -6.45
CA ALA A 33 17.68 -8.77 -6.71
C ALA A 33 17.95 -8.37 -8.16
N GLU A 34 17.20 -8.91 -9.12
CA GLU A 34 17.28 -8.49 -10.53
C GLU A 34 16.88 -7.02 -10.72
N VAL A 35 15.79 -6.57 -10.09
CA VAL A 35 15.38 -5.16 -10.12
C VAL A 35 16.46 -4.27 -9.50
N GLU A 36 16.99 -4.67 -8.34
CA GLU A 36 18.05 -3.91 -7.65
C GLU A 36 19.34 -3.81 -8.48
N ARG A 37 19.71 -4.89 -9.18
CA ARG A 37 20.84 -4.86 -10.13
C ARG A 37 20.59 -3.91 -11.28
N LEU A 38 19.38 -3.91 -11.84
CA LEU A 38 18.99 -2.99 -12.92
C LEU A 38 19.05 -1.52 -12.48
N LEU A 39 18.57 -1.23 -11.27
CA LEU A 39 18.62 0.12 -10.70
C LEU A 39 20.05 0.57 -10.35
N GLY A 40 20.99 -0.37 -10.21
CA GLY A 40 22.42 -0.12 -10.04
C GLY A 40 22.79 0.66 -8.78
N ASP A 41 24.07 0.98 -8.61
CA ASP A 41 24.54 1.75 -7.45
C ASP A 41 23.98 3.19 -7.48
N PRO A 42 23.25 3.65 -6.45
CA PRO A 42 22.78 5.04 -6.39
C PRO A 42 23.91 6.08 -6.30
N ALA A 43 25.11 5.70 -5.83
CA ALA A 43 26.25 6.60 -5.71
C ALA A 43 27.02 6.81 -7.02
N ASP A 44 26.76 6.01 -8.06
CA ASP A 44 27.34 6.21 -9.38
C ASP A 44 26.64 7.37 -10.11
N ASP A 45 27.41 8.40 -10.47
CA ASP A 45 26.92 9.58 -11.17
C ASP A 45 26.56 9.32 -12.63
N ALA A 46 27.10 8.24 -13.23
CA ALA A 46 26.74 7.81 -14.58
C ALA A 46 25.46 6.98 -14.63
N ASN A 47 24.99 6.48 -13.48
CA ASN A 47 23.78 5.67 -13.40
C ASN A 47 22.53 6.52 -13.76
N PRO A 48 21.71 6.12 -14.75
CA PRO A 48 20.48 6.84 -15.11
C PRO A 48 19.39 6.80 -14.02
N PHE A 49 19.56 5.92 -13.04
CA PHE A 49 18.78 5.87 -11.81
C PHE A 49 19.53 6.46 -10.62
N GLY A 50 20.77 6.93 -10.76
CA GLY A 50 21.63 7.44 -9.68
C GLY A 50 21.08 8.69 -8.99
N ARG A 51 21.70 9.08 -7.87
CA ARG A 51 21.26 10.25 -7.08
C ARG A 51 21.30 11.54 -7.91
N ARG A 52 22.34 11.73 -8.72
CA ARG A 52 22.47 12.90 -9.60
C ARG A 52 21.32 12.98 -10.61
N ALA A 53 21.06 11.89 -11.33
CA ALA A 53 19.97 11.80 -12.30
C ALA A 53 18.60 12.06 -11.65
N LEU A 54 18.38 11.54 -10.43
CA LEU A 54 17.16 11.79 -9.67
C LEU A 54 16.99 13.28 -9.33
N LEU A 55 18.04 13.93 -8.80
CA LEU A 55 17.98 15.35 -8.42
C LEU A 55 17.80 16.25 -9.65
N ASP A 56 18.46 15.94 -10.75
CA ASP A 56 18.30 16.67 -12.02
C ASP A 56 16.87 16.53 -12.57
N ALA A 57 16.30 15.33 -12.54
CA ALA A 57 14.93 15.06 -12.94
C ALA A 57 13.92 15.82 -12.06
N ASP A 58 14.14 15.82 -10.74
CA ASP A 58 13.31 16.57 -9.79
C ASP A 58 13.34 18.08 -10.01
N ALA A 59 14.54 18.64 -10.22
CA ALA A 59 14.74 20.06 -10.45
C ALA A 59 14.05 20.53 -11.73
N ARG A 60 14.14 19.72 -12.81
CA ARG A 60 13.54 20.00 -14.12
C ARG A 60 12.06 19.65 -14.20
N GLY A 61 11.53 18.87 -13.25
CA GLY A 61 10.15 18.38 -13.29
C GLY A 61 9.89 17.45 -14.48
N ARG A 62 10.85 16.57 -14.79
CA ARG A 62 10.76 15.60 -15.90
C ARG A 62 11.00 14.18 -15.38
N PRO A 63 10.47 13.14 -16.06
CA PRO A 63 10.79 11.76 -15.71
C PRO A 63 12.30 11.48 -15.67
N LEU A 64 12.71 10.52 -14.86
CA LEU A 64 14.11 10.07 -14.82
C LEU A 64 14.52 9.54 -16.21
N PRO A 65 15.77 9.76 -16.66
CA PRO A 65 16.25 9.25 -17.95
C PRO A 65 16.08 7.73 -18.11
N GLY A 66 16.29 6.97 -17.03
CA GLY A 66 16.13 5.51 -17.03
C GLY A 66 14.68 5.02 -17.04
N ALA A 67 13.68 5.90 -16.95
CA ALA A 67 12.28 5.48 -16.87
C ALA A 67 11.80 4.75 -18.14
N ASP A 68 12.27 5.16 -19.32
CA ASP A 68 11.92 4.53 -20.60
C ASP A 68 12.55 3.13 -20.74
N VAL A 69 13.75 2.95 -20.16
CA VAL A 69 14.45 1.65 -20.09
C VAL A 69 13.63 0.64 -19.30
N LEU A 70 12.99 1.06 -18.21
CA LEU A 70 12.10 0.19 -17.42
C LEU A 70 10.83 -0.19 -18.19
N ALA A 71 10.25 0.75 -18.93
CA ALA A 71 9.01 0.54 -19.67
C ALA A 71 9.20 -0.41 -20.87
N THR A 72 10.27 -0.21 -21.66
CA THR A 72 10.47 -0.90 -22.94
C THR A 72 11.52 -2.01 -22.90
N GLY A 73 12.55 -1.90 -22.05
CA GLY A 73 13.69 -2.82 -22.04
C GLY A 73 13.60 -3.95 -21.01
N TRP A 74 12.93 -3.73 -19.86
CA TRP A 74 12.86 -4.71 -18.77
C TRP A 74 11.50 -5.42 -18.65
N GLY A 75 10.51 -4.94 -19.40
CA GLY A 75 9.15 -5.46 -19.35
C GLY A 75 8.49 -5.25 -17.98
N LEU A 76 8.61 -4.04 -17.40
CA LEU A 76 7.93 -3.68 -16.16
C LEU A 76 6.41 -3.84 -16.28
N GLY A 77 5.85 -3.62 -17.48
CA GLY A 77 4.43 -3.86 -17.77
C GLY A 77 3.98 -5.29 -17.44
N ALA A 78 4.85 -6.29 -17.57
CA ALA A 78 4.50 -7.67 -17.22
C ALA A 78 4.27 -7.87 -15.71
N GLU A 79 4.84 -7.03 -14.84
CA GLU A 79 4.63 -7.14 -13.37
C GLU A 79 3.18 -6.86 -12.97
N VAL A 80 2.43 -6.11 -13.78
CA VAL A 80 1.03 -5.75 -13.50
C VAL A 80 0.01 -6.56 -14.33
N VAL A 81 0.51 -7.49 -15.17
CA VAL A 81 -0.31 -8.37 -16.02
C VAL A 81 -0.45 -9.75 -15.35
N PRO A 82 -1.67 -10.32 -15.22
CA PRO A 82 -1.90 -11.66 -14.69
C PRO A 82 -1.09 -12.74 -15.40
N VAL A 83 -0.62 -13.75 -14.66
CA VAL A 83 0.12 -14.90 -15.24
C VAL A 83 -0.70 -15.63 -16.30
N SER A 84 -2.02 -15.74 -16.11
CA SER A 84 -2.95 -16.34 -17.09
C SER A 84 -3.03 -15.59 -18.43
N LEU A 85 -2.48 -14.38 -18.50
CA LEU A 85 -2.42 -13.55 -19.70
C LEU A 85 -0.97 -13.32 -20.19
N GLY A 86 0.00 -14.08 -19.67
CA GLY A 86 1.41 -14.00 -20.07
C GLY A 86 2.27 -13.05 -19.23
N GLY A 87 1.72 -12.44 -18.18
CA GLY A 87 2.45 -11.58 -17.27
C GLY A 87 3.03 -12.28 -16.03
N ARG A 88 3.25 -11.52 -14.97
CA ARG A 88 3.92 -11.95 -13.72
C ARG A 88 3.10 -11.65 -12.46
N LEU A 89 1.92 -11.03 -12.59
CA LEU A 89 1.02 -10.77 -11.47
C LEU A 89 0.33 -12.07 -11.03
N GLU A 90 0.96 -12.73 -10.09
CA GLU A 90 0.44 -13.94 -9.43
C GLU A 90 0.00 -13.66 -8.00
N ARG A 91 0.87 -12.95 -7.27
CA ARG A 91 0.76 -12.70 -5.83
C ARG A 91 1.16 -11.29 -5.44
N THR A 92 0.44 -10.75 -4.47
CA THR A 92 0.54 -9.34 -4.04
C THR A 92 1.83 -9.03 -3.30
N ASP A 93 2.32 -9.93 -2.46
CA ASP A 93 3.58 -9.77 -1.72
C ASP A 93 4.80 -9.74 -2.65
N ARG A 94 4.83 -10.54 -3.72
CA ARG A 94 5.84 -10.42 -4.79
C ARG A 94 5.76 -9.04 -5.45
N LEU A 95 4.57 -8.65 -5.92
CA LEU A 95 4.35 -7.36 -6.58
C LEU A 95 4.81 -6.20 -5.71
N VAL A 96 4.44 -6.22 -4.42
CA VAL A 96 4.81 -5.19 -3.44
C VAL A 96 6.33 -5.08 -3.31
N ARG A 97 7.05 -6.21 -3.20
CA ARG A 97 8.52 -6.21 -3.06
C ARG A 97 9.23 -5.76 -4.34
N VAL A 98 8.75 -6.18 -5.52
CA VAL A 98 9.30 -5.75 -6.80
C VAL A 98 9.14 -4.24 -7.00
N LEU A 99 7.92 -3.72 -6.81
CA LEU A 99 7.68 -2.27 -6.98
C LEU A 99 8.30 -1.44 -5.86
N ARG A 100 8.51 -2.01 -4.66
CA ARG A 100 9.25 -1.35 -3.57
C ARG A 100 10.66 -0.93 -3.97
N ALA A 101 11.35 -1.72 -4.80
CA ALA A 101 12.68 -1.35 -5.30
C ALA A 101 12.65 -0.03 -6.10
N LEU A 102 11.60 0.20 -6.89
CA LEU A 102 11.41 1.47 -7.61
C LEU A 102 11.21 2.65 -6.64
N PHE A 103 10.37 2.46 -5.61
CA PHE A 103 10.13 3.48 -4.58
C PHE A 103 11.35 3.74 -3.70
N ARG A 104 12.20 2.73 -3.48
CA ARG A 104 13.50 2.89 -2.83
C ARG A 104 14.39 3.82 -3.62
N ARG A 105 14.26 3.83 -4.95
CA ARG A 105 14.98 4.78 -5.78
C ARG A 105 14.32 6.15 -5.88
N SER A 106 13.06 6.21 -6.28
CA SER A 106 12.33 7.45 -6.50
C SER A 106 10.83 7.22 -6.37
N ALA A 107 10.17 8.03 -5.54
CA ALA A 107 8.72 8.02 -5.41
C ALA A 107 8.03 8.37 -6.75
N SER A 108 8.57 9.32 -7.51
CA SER A 108 8.06 9.66 -8.85
C SER A 108 8.13 8.50 -9.83
N LEU A 109 9.22 7.72 -9.77
CA LEU A 109 9.37 6.54 -10.62
C LEU A 109 8.35 5.45 -10.24
N GLY A 110 8.24 5.15 -8.94
CA GLY A 110 7.30 4.16 -8.42
C GLY A 110 5.84 4.52 -8.71
N VAL A 111 5.44 5.78 -8.52
CA VAL A 111 4.09 6.27 -8.82
C VAL A 111 3.84 6.27 -10.33
N GLY A 112 4.75 6.85 -11.10
CA GLY A 112 4.62 7.03 -12.53
C GLY A 112 4.54 5.70 -13.27
N HIS A 113 5.55 4.84 -13.13
CA HIS A 113 5.73 3.66 -13.98
C HIS A 113 5.33 2.34 -13.30
N GLY A 114 5.19 2.32 -11.97
CA GLY A 114 4.73 1.14 -11.23
C GLY A 114 3.24 1.18 -10.92
N VAL A 115 2.87 2.05 -9.96
CA VAL A 115 1.51 2.10 -9.39
C VAL A 115 0.49 2.68 -10.37
N GLY A 116 0.82 3.69 -11.17
CA GLY A 116 -0.11 4.26 -12.16
C GLY A 116 -0.70 3.22 -13.11
N PRO A 117 0.13 2.48 -13.86
CA PRO A 117 -0.32 1.39 -14.73
C PRO A 117 -1.05 0.28 -13.97
N LEU A 118 -0.54 -0.11 -12.79
CA LEU A 118 -1.20 -1.10 -11.93
C LEU A 118 -2.66 -0.71 -11.66
N LEU A 119 -2.90 0.50 -11.16
CA LEU A 119 -4.24 0.98 -10.83
C LEU A 119 -5.15 1.09 -12.06
N ALA A 120 -4.60 1.47 -13.21
CA ALA A 120 -5.35 1.50 -14.46
C ALA A 120 -5.80 0.11 -14.91
N THR A 121 -5.02 -0.93 -14.62
CA THR A 121 -5.35 -2.30 -15.03
C THR A 121 -6.34 -3.01 -14.12
N LEU A 122 -6.47 -2.62 -12.84
CA LEU A 122 -7.34 -3.33 -11.88
C LEU A 122 -8.80 -3.46 -12.33
N PRO A 123 -9.47 -2.41 -12.87
CA PRO A 123 -10.83 -2.56 -13.40
C PRO A 123 -10.90 -3.51 -14.61
N VAL A 124 -9.84 -3.57 -15.43
CA VAL A 124 -9.76 -4.47 -16.59
C VAL A 124 -9.66 -5.92 -16.13
N TRP A 125 -8.83 -6.21 -15.14
CA TRP A 125 -8.70 -7.56 -14.57
C TRP A 125 -9.97 -7.98 -13.82
N ALA A 126 -10.62 -7.06 -13.12
CA ALA A 126 -11.85 -7.34 -12.39
C ALA A 126 -13.05 -7.59 -13.30
N ALA A 127 -13.27 -6.75 -14.33
CA ALA A 127 -14.54 -6.74 -15.08
C ALA A 127 -14.41 -6.68 -16.61
N GLY A 128 -13.19 -6.70 -17.14
CA GLY A 128 -12.96 -6.74 -18.58
C GLY A 128 -13.40 -8.07 -19.20
N THR A 129 -13.94 -8.00 -20.42
CA THR A 129 -14.16 -9.16 -21.29
C THR A 129 -12.84 -9.82 -21.68
N VAL A 130 -12.88 -11.06 -22.17
CA VAL A 130 -11.69 -11.77 -22.67
C VAL A 130 -10.91 -10.93 -23.70
N ARG A 131 -11.62 -10.24 -24.60
CA ARG A 131 -11.00 -9.37 -25.61
C ARG A 131 -10.29 -8.16 -24.99
N GLN A 132 -10.95 -7.47 -24.05
CA GLN A 132 -10.37 -6.30 -23.37
C GLN A 132 -9.16 -6.69 -22.52
N ARG A 133 -9.24 -7.82 -21.81
CA ARG A 133 -8.12 -8.34 -21.02
C ARG A 133 -6.92 -8.72 -21.88
N ARG A 134 -7.15 -9.38 -23.03
CA ARG A 134 -6.08 -9.70 -23.99
C ARG A 134 -5.45 -8.43 -24.56
N TRP A 135 -6.25 -7.49 -25.05
CA TRP A 135 -5.73 -6.21 -25.58
C TRP A 135 -4.88 -5.45 -24.55
N ALA A 136 -5.34 -5.36 -23.29
CA ALA A 136 -4.58 -4.70 -22.24
C ALA A 136 -3.28 -5.44 -21.90
N SER A 137 -3.31 -6.78 -21.93
CA SER A 137 -2.11 -7.61 -21.74
C SER A 137 -1.10 -7.36 -22.85
N ASP A 138 -1.52 -7.49 -24.11
CA ASP A 138 -0.68 -7.33 -25.29
C ASP A 138 -0.04 -5.94 -25.32
N LEU A 139 -0.81 -4.90 -24.97
CA LEU A 139 -0.31 -3.54 -24.86
C LEU A 139 0.82 -3.40 -23.83
N LEU A 140 0.62 -3.92 -22.61
CA LEU A 140 1.58 -3.81 -21.51
C LEU A 140 2.82 -4.67 -21.72
N LEU A 141 2.65 -5.86 -22.29
CA LEU A 141 3.76 -6.75 -22.65
C LEU A 141 4.56 -6.21 -23.83
N GLY A 142 3.93 -5.45 -24.73
CA GLY A 142 4.57 -4.74 -25.84
C GLY A 142 5.28 -3.43 -25.43
N GLY A 143 5.31 -3.07 -24.15
CA GLY A 143 5.96 -1.86 -23.63
C GLY A 143 5.09 -0.60 -23.64
N GLY A 144 3.82 -0.71 -24.07
CA GLY A 144 2.83 0.34 -23.93
C GLY A 144 2.32 0.48 -22.48
N THR A 145 1.51 1.49 -22.21
CA THR A 145 1.00 1.75 -20.86
C THR A 145 -0.45 2.21 -20.83
N LEU A 146 -1.13 1.86 -19.73
CA LEU A 146 -2.44 2.39 -19.39
C LEU A 146 -2.33 3.49 -18.33
N ALA A 147 -3.24 4.47 -18.41
CA ALA A 147 -3.45 5.46 -17.36
C ALA A 147 -4.93 5.47 -16.93
N VAL A 148 -5.18 5.89 -15.69
CA VAL A 148 -6.53 5.95 -15.13
C VAL A 148 -6.97 7.40 -14.93
N ALA A 149 -8.15 7.71 -15.44
CA ALA A 149 -8.93 8.89 -15.09
C ALA A 149 -9.93 8.48 -14.00
N PRO A 150 -9.57 8.63 -12.71
CA PRO A 150 -10.21 7.93 -11.61
C PRO A 150 -11.63 8.41 -11.32
N TYR A 151 -12.37 7.56 -10.62
CA TYR A 151 -13.63 7.93 -9.98
C TYR A 151 -13.33 8.85 -8.80
N GLU A 152 -14.05 9.97 -8.71
CA GLU A 152 -14.04 10.79 -7.50
C GLU A 152 -14.97 10.12 -6.48
N LEU A 153 -14.38 9.44 -5.49
CA LEU A 153 -15.12 9.12 -4.28
C LEU A 153 -15.62 10.45 -3.68
N ALA A 154 -16.77 10.46 -3.01
CA ALA A 154 -17.37 11.68 -2.42
C ALA A 154 -16.44 12.47 -1.47
N TYR A 155 -15.26 11.92 -1.17
CA TYR A 155 -14.21 12.46 -0.31
C TYR A 155 -12.89 12.72 -1.06
N GLY A 156 -12.91 12.67 -2.40
CA GLY A 156 -11.77 13.06 -3.23
C GLY A 156 -11.47 14.55 -3.06
N ASP A 157 -10.20 14.90 -2.93
CA ASP A 157 -9.76 16.29 -2.79
C ASP A 157 -10.35 17.15 -3.92
N CYS A 158 -10.99 18.27 -3.56
CA CYS A 158 -11.61 19.27 -4.45
C CYS A 158 -10.67 19.86 -5.54
N PHE A 159 -9.44 19.35 -5.66
CA PHE A 159 -8.45 19.74 -6.65
C PHE A 159 -8.77 19.23 -8.07
N THR A 160 -9.71 18.28 -8.22
CA THR A 160 -9.98 17.60 -9.50
C THR A 160 -11.29 17.96 -10.20
N ARG A 161 -11.94 19.10 -9.91
CA ARG A 161 -13.18 19.53 -10.61
C ARG A 161 -13.01 19.53 -12.13
N GLY A 162 -13.50 18.45 -12.72
CA GLY A 162 -13.40 18.05 -14.10
C GLY A 162 -13.90 16.62 -14.17
N GLU A 163 -15.13 16.46 -14.64
CA GLU A 163 -15.76 15.15 -14.78
C GLU A 163 -15.88 14.77 -16.25
N CYS A 164 -15.76 13.48 -16.54
CA CYS A 164 -16.11 12.94 -17.85
C CYS A 164 -17.56 12.46 -17.82
N THR A 165 -18.33 12.84 -18.83
CA THR A 165 -19.69 12.35 -19.05
C THR A 165 -19.73 11.44 -20.27
N ALA A 166 -20.50 10.37 -20.18
CA ALA A 166 -20.70 9.41 -21.23
C ALA A 166 -22.20 9.27 -21.51
N VAL A 167 -22.61 9.69 -22.70
CA VAL A 167 -24.01 9.62 -23.16
C VAL A 167 -24.13 8.72 -24.39
N PRO A 168 -25.31 8.19 -24.72
CA PRO A 168 -25.47 7.41 -25.94
C PRO A 168 -25.19 8.23 -27.22
N GLY A 169 -24.66 7.57 -28.26
CA GLY A 169 -24.45 8.19 -29.57
C GLY A 169 -25.76 8.58 -30.26
N ARG A 170 -25.68 9.55 -31.19
CA ARG A 170 -26.83 10.18 -31.87
C ARG A 170 -27.80 9.19 -32.52
N ASP A 171 -27.31 8.08 -33.07
CA ASP A 171 -28.14 7.05 -33.71
C ASP A 171 -28.90 6.17 -32.70
N GLY A 172 -28.62 6.34 -31.40
CA GLY A 172 -29.31 5.72 -30.28
C GLY A 172 -30.27 6.65 -29.55
N ILE A 173 -30.39 7.93 -29.94
CA ILE A 173 -31.34 8.90 -29.36
C ILE A 173 -32.71 8.70 -30.01
N PRO A 174 -33.74 8.23 -29.27
CA PRO A 174 -35.08 8.13 -29.84
C PRO A 174 -35.59 9.52 -30.25
N ARG A 175 -36.37 9.59 -31.33
CA ARG A 175 -36.87 10.85 -31.92
C ARG A 175 -37.71 11.70 -30.95
N ASP A 176 -38.18 11.11 -29.86
CA ASP A 176 -38.96 11.76 -28.79
C ASP A 176 -38.11 12.45 -27.71
N GLY A 177 -36.77 12.32 -27.74
CA GLY A 177 -35.87 12.96 -26.78
C GLY A 177 -35.77 12.27 -25.41
N THR A 178 -36.23 11.02 -25.28
CA THR A 178 -36.24 10.24 -24.02
C THR A 178 -34.87 9.96 -23.38
N LEU A 179 -33.75 10.22 -24.06
CA LEU A 179 -32.40 10.03 -23.49
C LEU A 179 -31.91 11.13 -22.54
N ARG A 180 -32.82 11.96 -21.99
CA ARG A 180 -32.47 12.88 -20.90
C ARG A 180 -31.89 12.17 -19.67
N ASP A 181 -32.07 10.85 -19.56
CA ASP A 181 -31.72 10.04 -18.37
C ASP A 181 -30.38 9.26 -18.46
N GLY A 182 -29.58 9.48 -19.51
CA GLY A 182 -28.25 8.85 -19.65
C GLY A 182 -28.27 7.46 -20.32
N ILE A 183 -27.27 6.61 -20.05
CA ILE A 183 -27.16 5.27 -20.66
C ILE A 183 -28.11 4.28 -19.94
N PRO A 184 -28.97 3.53 -20.67
CA PRO A 184 -29.85 2.50 -20.10
C PRO A 184 -29.10 1.39 -19.35
N ARG A 185 -29.78 0.70 -18.43
CA ARG A 185 -29.16 -0.42 -17.66
C ARG A 185 -28.90 -1.64 -18.53
N ASP A 186 -29.75 -1.86 -19.51
CA ASP A 186 -29.76 -3.08 -20.32
C ASP A 186 -28.65 -3.09 -21.39
N GLY A 187 -27.81 -2.05 -21.41
CA GLY A 187 -26.60 -1.99 -22.22
C GLY A 187 -26.47 -0.68 -23.00
N ILE A 188 -25.41 -0.60 -23.81
CA ILE A 188 -25.12 0.55 -24.65
C ILE A 188 -25.90 0.42 -25.97
N PRO A 189 -26.63 1.47 -26.40
CA PRO A 189 -27.33 1.47 -27.69
C PRO A 189 -26.39 1.28 -28.89
N ARG A 190 -26.94 0.84 -30.04
CA ARG A 190 -26.16 0.57 -31.27
C ARG A 190 -25.29 1.75 -31.74
N GLY A 191 -25.71 2.98 -31.44
CA GLY A 191 -24.95 4.21 -31.76
C GLY A 191 -23.68 4.44 -30.93
N GLY A 192 -23.34 3.55 -29.99
CA GLY A 192 -22.16 3.66 -29.15
C GLY A 192 -22.28 4.73 -28.06
N ILE A 193 -21.14 5.23 -27.60
CA ILE A 193 -21.01 6.24 -26.54
C ILE A 193 -20.39 7.51 -27.11
N LEU A 194 -20.86 8.67 -26.64
CA LEU A 194 -20.17 9.95 -26.75
C LEU A 194 -19.56 10.28 -25.39
N LEU A 195 -18.24 10.36 -25.34
CA LEU A 195 -17.46 10.73 -24.16
C LEU A 195 -17.01 12.19 -24.27
N ASP A 196 -17.33 12.99 -23.28
CA ASP A 196 -16.91 14.40 -23.19
C ASP A 196 -16.43 14.72 -21.77
N GLY A 197 -15.64 15.77 -21.63
CA GLY A 197 -15.18 16.29 -20.34
C GLY A 197 -13.68 16.17 -20.13
N ARG A 198 -13.24 16.58 -18.94
CA ARG A 198 -11.83 16.85 -18.64
C ARG A 198 -11.47 16.24 -17.30
N ARG A 199 -10.26 15.69 -17.19
CA ARG A 199 -9.70 15.12 -15.97
C ARG A 199 -8.34 15.75 -15.71
N PRO A 200 -8.19 16.62 -14.69
CA PRO A 200 -7.02 17.49 -14.54
C PRO A 200 -5.77 16.81 -13.97
N ALA A 201 -5.91 15.62 -13.38
CA ALA A 201 -4.81 14.92 -12.70
C ALA A 201 -4.82 13.42 -13.04
N VAL A 202 -4.20 13.08 -14.17
CA VAL A 202 -3.98 11.72 -14.66
C VAL A 202 -2.48 11.44 -14.67
N VAL A 203 -2.04 10.47 -13.87
CA VAL A 203 -0.64 10.03 -13.83
C VAL A 203 -0.31 9.32 -15.14
N GLY A 204 0.77 9.74 -15.80
CA GLY A 204 1.21 9.19 -17.08
C GLY A 204 0.33 9.53 -18.27
N ALA A 205 -0.45 10.62 -18.19
CA ALA A 205 -1.37 11.03 -19.23
C ALA A 205 -0.73 11.21 -20.61
N ALA A 206 0.49 11.76 -20.68
CA ALA A 206 1.11 12.11 -21.96
C ALA A 206 1.53 10.85 -22.71
N ARG A 207 2.07 9.86 -21.99
CA ARG A 207 2.56 8.59 -22.55
C ARG A 207 1.51 7.46 -22.65
N ALA A 208 0.30 7.64 -22.11
CA ALA A 208 -0.70 6.58 -22.09
C ALA A 208 -1.12 6.14 -23.50
N ASP A 209 -1.10 4.85 -23.80
CA ASP A 209 -1.62 4.29 -25.06
C ASP A 209 -3.10 3.91 -24.93
N GLY A 210 -3.54 3.67 -23.69
CA GLY A 210 -4.94 3.51 -23.35
C GLY A 210 -5.32 4.18 -22.03
N LEU A 211 -6.59 4.48 -21.90
CA LEU A 211 -7.17 5.21 -20.78
C LEU A 211 -8.33 4.43 -20.17
N VAL A 212 -8.29 4.20 -18.86
CA VAL A 212 -9.43 3.72 -18.09
C VAL A 212 -10.14 4.92 -17.49
N VAL A 213 -11.35 5.20 -17.97
CA VAL A 213 -12.09 6.42 -17.65
C VAL A 213 -13.33 6.07 -16.85
N PHE A 214 -13.40 6.58 -15.62
CA PHE A 214 -14.63 6.59 -14.85
C PHE A 214 -15.47 7.80 -15.29
N ALA A 215 -16.58 7.51 -15.96
CA ALA A 215 -17.45 8.52 -16.57
C ALA A 215 -18.86 8.45 -15.98
N ARG A 216 -19.46 9.61 -15.77
CA ARG A 216 -20.87 9.73 -15.40
C ARG A 216 -21.73 9.28 -16.57
N THR A 217 -22.55 8.27 -16.34
CA THR A 217 -23.46 7.70 -17.33
C THR A 217 -24.92 7.93 -17.01
N ARG A 218 -25.24 8.43 -15.81
CA ARG A 218 -26.60 8.81 -15.38
C ARG A 218 -26.60 10.09 -14.53
N PRO A 219 -27.70 10.84 -14.56
CA PRO A 219 -27.91 11.96 -13.63
C PRO A 219 -28.01 11.47 -12.17
N GLY A 220 -27.63 12.34 -11.22
CA GLY A 220 -27.67 12.07 -9.77
C GLY A 220 -26.37 11.51 -9.17
N GLU A 221 -26.28 11.46 -7.84
CA GLU A 221 -25.07 11.07 -7.09
C GLU A 221 -25.09 9.62 -6.57
N GLY A 222 -26.06 8.81 -7.00
CA GLY A 222 -26.20 7.44 -6.53
C GLY A 222 -25.02 6.54 -6.90
N ALA A 223 -24.84 5.42 -6.19
CA ALA A 223 -23.77 4.44 -6.42
C ALA A 223 -23.72 3.84 -7.84
N ARG A 224 -24.77 4.03 -8.64
CA ARG A 224 -24.92 3.57 -10.02
C ARG A 224 -24.82 4.70 -11.07
N SER A 225 -24.35 5.89 -10.67
CA SER A 225 -24.25 7.07 -11.53
C SER A 225 -23.14 6.98 -12.57
N HIS A 226 -22.12 6.17 -12.31
CA HIS A 226 -20.91 6.07 -13.14
C HIS A 226 -20.69 4.68 -13.71
N SER A 227 -20.01 4.65 -14.85
CA SER A 227 -19.52 3.44 -15.50
C SER A 227 -18.03 3.59 -15.83
N VAL A 228 -17.39 2.49 -16.22
CA VAL A 228 -15.95 2.47 -16.54
C VAL A 228 -15.76 2.18 -18.02
N LEU A 229 -14.92 2.96 -18.68
CA LEU A 229 -14.64 2.85 -20.11
C LEU A 229 -13.15 2.56 -20.34
N LEU A 230 -12.84 1.55 -21.16
CA LEU A 230 -11.51 1.28 -21.68
C LEU A 230 -11.34 1.92 -23.07
N VAL A 231 -10.62 3.02 -23.12
CA VAL A 231 -10.43 3.84 -24.32
C VAL A 231 -9.04 3.62 -24.88
N GLU A 232 -8.97 3.15 -26.13
CA GLU A 232 -7.71 3.08 -26.89
C GLU A 232 -7.40 4.45 -27.49
N ALA A 233 -6.27 5.04 -27.13
CA ALA A 233 -5.93 6.41 -27.54
C ALA A 233 -5.81 6.52 -29.07
N ALA A 234 -5.22 5.51 -29.71
CA ALA A 234 -5.03 5.47 -31.17
C ALA A 234 -6.36 5.37 -31.96
N SER A 235 -7.43 4.86 -31.33
CA SER A 235 -8.76 4.76 -31.97
C SER A 235 -9.50 6.09 -32.07
N LEU A 236 -9.03 7.12 -31.36
CA LEU A 236 -9.69 8.42 -31.32
C LEU A 236 -9.22 9.29 -32.49
N PRO A 237 -10.14 9.98 -33.21
CA PRO A 237 -9.76 10.92 -34.25
C PRO A 237 -8.81 12.00 -33.71
N GLY A 238 -7.82 12.37 -34.52
CA GLY A 238 -6.81 13.37 -34.17
C GLY A 238 -7.43 14.65 -33.60
N GLY A 239 -6.86 15.14 -32.49
CA GLY A 239 -7.29 16.38 -31.83
C GLY A 239 -8.51 16.26 -30.91
N ARG A 240 -9.17 15.10 -30.82
CA ARG A 240 -10.30 14.89 -29.87
C ARG A 240 -9.86 14.45 -28.48
N LEU A 241 -8.70 13.81 -28.37
CA LEU A 241 -8.02 13.58 -27.10
C LEU A 241 -6.95 14.63 -26.93
N VAL A 242 -7.14 15.57 -26.01
CA VAL A 242 -6.15 16.60 -25.70
C VAL A 242 -5.47 16.24 -24.39
N ARG A 243 -4.14 16.19 -24.43
CA ARG A 243 -3.27 15.93 -23.27
C ARG A 243 -2.49 17.18 -22.96
N ARG A 244 -2.54 17.66 -21.72
CA ARG A 244 -1.78 18.83 -21.28
C ARG A 244 -0.90 18.46 -20.08
N PRO A 245 0.32 19.00 -19.97
CA PRO A 245 1.09 18.86 -18.75
C PRO A 245 0.30 19.51 -17.59
N ALA A 246 0.31 18.86 -16.41
CA ALA A 246 -0.33 19.44 -15.24
C ALA A 246 0.47 20.63 -14.70
N ARG A 247 -0.14 21.35 -13.77
CA ARG A 247 0.58 22.36 -12.97
C ARG A 247 1.70 21.69 -12.19
N ARG A 248 2.80 22.41 -12.01
CA ARG A 248 3.95 21.94 -11.21
C ARG A 248 3.48 21.52 -9.82
N LEU A 249 3.68 20.25 -9.48
CA LEU A 249 3.33 19.69 -8.18
C LEU A 249 4.31 20.15 -7.09
N LEU A 250 3.83 20.22 -5.84
CA LEU A 250 4.68 20.56 -4.69
C LEU A 250 5.80 19.52 -4.53
N GLY A 251 5.44 18.24 -4.58
CA GLY A 251 6.34 17.09 -4.68
C GLY A 251 5.89 16.11 -5.75
N LEU A 252 6.58 14.98 -5.87
CA LEU A 252 6.51 14.08 -7.01
C LEU A 252 6.79 14.82 -8.33
N ARG A 253 7.72 15.78 -8.34
CA ARG A 253 7.92 16.70 -9.48
C ARG A 253 8.38 16.01 -10.75
N ALA A 254 9.14 14.92 -10.61
CA ALA A 254 9.56 14.08 -11.72
C ALA A 254 8.48 13.08 -12.18
N CYS A 255 7.31 13.05 -11.52
CA CYS A 255 6.19 12.24 -11.95
C CYS A 255 5.40 12.99 -13.02
N GLU A 256 5.26 12.40 -14.19
CA GLU A 256 4.38 12.94 -15.22
C GLU A 256 2.93 12.85 -14.75
N VAL A 257 2.36 13.98 -14.37
CA VAL A 257 0.92 14.14 -14.14
C VAL A 257 0.44 15.13 -15.18
N GLY A 258 -0.66 14.79 -15.83
CA GLY A 258 -1.22 15.59 -16.89
C GLY A 258 -2.72 15.61 -16.84
N GLU A 259 -3.27 16.52 -17.61
CA GLU A 259 -4.68 16.58 -17.85
C GLU A 259 -5.05 15.86 -19.13
N VAL A 260 -6.20 15.20 -19.10
CA VAL A 260 -6.83 14.58 -20.26
C VAL A 260 -8.17 15.25 -20.50
N GLU A 261 -8.40 15.76 -21.71
CA GLU A 261 -9.69 16.30 -22.17
C GLU A 261 -10.18 15.51 -23.37
N PHE A 262 -11.42 15.02 -23.27
CA PHE A 262 -12.15 14.36 -24.34
C PHE A 262 -13.13 15.36 -24.97
N ARG A 263 -12.97 15.61 -26.28
CA ARG A 263 -13.81 16.52 -27.06
C ARG A 263 -14.82 15.74 -27.88
N THR A 264 -15.91 15.37 -27.22
CA THR A 264 -17.04 14.63 -27.81
C THR A 264 -16.57 13.43 -28.63
N CYS A 265 -15.88 12.50 -27.98
CA CYS A 265 -15.29 11.30 -28.59
C CYS A 265 -16.35 10.23 -28.82
N ARG A 266 -16.49 9.74 -30.06
CA ARG A 266 -17.34 8.58 -30.37
C ARG A 266 -16.58 7.31 -30.03
N LEU A 267 -17.18 6.47 -29.18
CA LEU A 267 -16.62 5.20 -28.72
C LEU A 267 -17.59 4.05 -29.05
N PRO A 268 -17.09 2.87 -29.43
CA PRO A 268 -17.93 1.69 -29.61
C PRO A 268 -18.48 1.18 -28.27
N ALA A 269 -19.58 0.43 -28.31
CA ALA A 269 -20.16 -0.20 -27.12
C ALA A 269 -19.17 -1.11 -26.36
N GLY A 270 -18.25 -1.76 -27.10
CA GLY A 270 -17.22 -2.65 -26.55
C GLY A 270 -16.13 -1.96 -25.72
N THR A 271 -16.21 -0.63 -25.52
CA THR A 271 -15.35 0.15 -24.62
C THR A 271 -15.82 0.01 -23.15
N LEU A 272 -17.08 -0.34 -22.87
CA LEU A 272 -17.56 -0.52 -21.50
C LEU A 272 -16.85 -1.68 -20.79
N LEU A 273 -16.36 -1.43 -19.58
CA LEU A 273 -15.87 -2.44 -18.65
C LEU A 273 -16.96 -2.75 -17.64
N GLY A 274 -17.28 -4.04 -17.45
CA GLY A 274 -18.40 -4.47 -16.62
C GLY A 274 -19.75 -4.04 -17.19
N GLN A 275 -20.69 -3.70 -16.31
CA GLN A 275 -22.04 -3.25 -16.65
C GLN A 275 -22.22 -1.75 -16.45
N VAL A 276 -23.28 -1.19 -17.06
CA VAL A 276 -23.63 0.22 -16.90
C VAL A 276 -24.02 0.50 -15.44
N GLY A 277 -23.24 1.34 -14.76
CA GLY A 277 -23.43 1.67 -13.35
C GLY A 277 -22.50 0.94 -12.38
N ASP A 278 -21.53 0.16 -12.85
CA ASP A 278 -20.55 -0.54 -12.00
C ASP A 278 -19.38 0.36 -11.53
N GLY A 279 -19.36 1.63 -11.92
CA GLY A 279 -18.23 2.54 -11.69
C GLY A 279 -17.80 2.65 -10.23
N ALA A 280 -18.74 2.88 -9.30
CA ALA A 280 -18.41 3.01 -7.88
C ALA A 280 -17.91 1.69 -7.27
N GLU A 281 -18.50 0.56 -7.69
CA GLU A 281 -18.13 -0.77 -7.19
C GLU A 281 -16.71 -1.15 -7.64
N LEU A 282 -16.38 -0.94 -8.92
CA LEU A 282 -15.04 -1.20 -9.46
C LEU A 282 -13.99 -0.26 -8.88
N ALA A 283 -14.35 1.01 -8.65
CA ALA A 283 -13.47 1.96 -7.98
C ALA A 283 -13.14 1.50 -6.56
N LEU A 284 -14.14 1.04 -5.78
CA LEU A 284 -13.93 0.60 -4.40
C LEU A 284 -13.14 -0.72 -4.31
N ARG A 285 -13.34 -1.66 -5.24
CA ARG A 285 -12.49 -2.87 -5.33
C ARG A 285 -11.03 -2.51 -5.63
N SER A 286 -10.81 -1.65 -6.62
CA SER A 286 -9.46 -1.18 -6.99
C SER A 286 -8.80 -0.42 -5.83
N HIS A 287 -9.56 0.41 -5.13
CA HIS A 287 -9.11 1.14 -3.94
C HIS A 287 -8.62 0.18 -2.84
N ARG A 288 -9.36 -0.89 -2.53
CA ARG A 288 -8.91 -1.86 -1.51
C ARG A 288 -7.62 -2.55 -1.86
N PHE A 289 -7.50 -2.96 -3.12
CA PHE A 289 -6.26 -3.54 -3.61
C PHE A 289 -5.11 -2.54 -3.44
N ALA A 290 -5.31 -1.27 -3.80
CA ALA A 290 -4.33 -0.21 -3.64
C ALA A 290 -3.95 -0.01 -2.16
N CYS A 291 -4.92 0.12 -1.26
CA CYS A 291 -4.68 0.29 0.18
C CYS A 291 -3.94 -0.88 0.82
N ALA A 292 -4.15 -2.10 0.32
CA ALA A 292 -3.44 -3.29 0.80
C ALA A 292 -2.00 -3.41 0.28
N THR A 293 -1.67 -2.81 -0.86
CA THR A 293 -0.42 -3.10 -1.58
C THR A 293 0.50 -1.87 -1.72
N VAL A 294 -0.03 -0.72 -2.15
CA VAL A 294 0.75 0.49 -2.41
C VAL A 294 1.54 0.98 -1.18
N PRO A 295 0.97 1.02 0.04
CA PRO A 295 1.74 1.46 1.20
C PRO A 295 3.00 0.63 1.43
N GLY A 296 2.92 -0.69 1.20
CA GLY A 296 4.08 -1.57 1.26
C GLY A 296 5.14 -1.26 0.18
N MET A 297 4.75 -0.76 -0.98
CA MET A 297 5.71 -0.36 -2.02
C MET A 297 6.45 0.92 -1.60
N VAL A 298 5.69 1.91 -1.11
CA VAL A 298 6.18 3.23 -0.72
C VAL A 298 7.24 3.18 0.39
N LEU A 299 7.18 2.18 1.27
CA LEU A 299 8.16 1.99 2.36
C LEU A 299 9.62 1.89 1.87
N GLY A 300 9.85 1.56 0.60
CA GLY A 300 11.18 1.63 -0.01
C GLY A 300 11.84 3.00 0.14
N GLY A 301 11.09 4.10 0.00
CA GLY A 301 11.66 5.45 0.20
C GLY A 301 12.01 5.74 1.66
N GLY A 302 11.27 5.15 2.61
CA GLY A 302 11.58 5.20 4.04
C GLY A 302 12.90 4.50 4.38
N ASP A 303 13.19 3.37 3.72
CA ASP A 303 14.47 2.66 3.82
C ASP A 303 15.62 3.59 3.41
N THR A 304 15.52 4.23 2.24
CA THR A 304 16.53 5.17 1.74
C THR A 304 16.71 6.38 2.66
N ALA A 305 15.62 6.91 3.23
CA ALA A 305 15.67 8.02 4.18
C ALA A 305 16.41 7.61 5.48
N LEU A 306 16.06 6.46 6.06
CA LEU A 306 16.73 5.92 7.25
C LEU A 306 18.21 5.64 6.96
N ARG A 307 18.52 5.04 5.81
CA ARG A 307 19.90 4.77 5.37
C ARG A 307 20.75 6.03 5.30
N THR A 308 20.17 7.13 4.82
CA THR A 308 20.84 8.43 4.76
C THR A 308 21.13 8.97 6.16
N ALA A 309 20.19 8.82 7.10
CA ALA A 309 20.40 9.23 8.49
C ALA A 309 21.45 8.39 9.22
N VAL A 310 21.47 7.07 9.00
CA VAL A 310 22.50 6.16 9.55
C VAL A 310 23.89 6.52 9.01
N TRP A 311 24.00 6.71 7.69
CA TRP A 311 25.24 7.17 7.05
C TRP A 311 25.74 8.49 7.64
N HIS A 312 24.84 9.48 7.80
CA HIS A 312 25.18 10.77 8.38
C HIS A 312 25.68 10.61 9.83
N ALA A 313 24.96 9.86 10.65
CA ALA A 313 25.29 9.69 12.06
C ALA A 313 26.64 8.97 12.25
N GLY A 314 26.97 7.99 11.40
CA GLY A 314 28.27 7.31 11.41
C GLY A 314 29.46 8.22 11.07
N ARG A 315 29.27 9.25 10.23
CA ARG A 315 30.33 10.21 9.86
C ARG A 315 30.63 11.24 10.95
N GLN A 316 29.65 11.55 11.79
CA GLN A 316 29.78 12.56 12.84
C GLN A 316 30.33 11.97 14.16
N ALA A 317 30.54 10.67 14.22
CA ALA A 317 31.09 9.96 15.37
C ALA A 317 32.58 10.29 15.57
N PRO A 318 33.01 10.86 16.72
CA PRO A 318 34.42 11.05 17.03
C PRO A 318 35.14 9.69 17.01
N GLY A 319 36.20 9.56 16.20
CA GLY A 319 36.99 8.32 16.09
C GLY A 319 36.47 7.26 15.09
N GLY A 320 35.46 7.55 14.27
CA GLY A 320 35.15 6.77 13.06
C GLY A 320 34.52 5.39 13.23
N ALA A 321 34.18 4.96 14.45
CA ALA A 321 33.48 3.69 14.71
C ALA A 321 32.05 3.90 15.20
N ALA A 322 31.16 2.96 14.87
CA ALA A 322 29.73 2.89 15.21
C ALA A 322 29.37 3.00 16.72
N GLY A 323 30.38 3.12 17.60
CA GLY A 323 30.21 3.32 19.04
C GLY A 323 29.73 4.71 19.46
N ALA A 324 29.88 5.76 18.62
CA ALA A 324 29.68 7.14 19.07
C ALA A 324 28.30 7.77 18.77
N LEU A 325 27.26 6.97 18.50
CA LEU A 325 25.89 7.50 18.40
C LEU A 325 25.42 8.02 19.76
N SER A 326 24.96 9.27 19.81
CA SER A 326 24.35 9.84 21.03
C SER A 326 23.06 9.08 21.42
N PRO A 327 22.66 9.07 22.71
CA PRO A 327 21.41 8.42 23.14
C PRO A 327 20.18 8.90 22.35
N ARG A 328 20.13 10.19 22.02
CA ARG A 328 19.05 10.77 21.20
C ARG A 328 19.02 10.20 19.78
N GLN A 329 20.17 10.11 19.10
CA GLN A 329 20.24 9.52 17.77
C GLN A 329 19.82 8.05 17.79
N ARG A 330 20.31 7.28 18.77
CA ARG A 330 19.92 5.87 18.96
C ARG A 330 18.40 5.71 19.11
N ALA A 331 17.78 6.53 19.96
CA ALA A 331 16.34 6.50 20.17
C ALA A 331 15.54 6.83 18.91
N VAL A 332 15.94 7.84 18.14
CA VAL A 332 15.25 8.22 16.89
C VAL A 332 15.42 7.14 15.82
N LEU A 333 16.64 6.64 15.60
CA LEU A 333 16.90 5.59 14.61
C LEU A 333 16.15 4.30 14.94
N ALA A 334 16.17 3.86 16.20
CA ALA A 334 15.42 2.70 16.66
C ALA A 334 13.91 2.87 16.44
N ARG A 335 13.35 4.03 16.82
CA ARG A 335 11.92 4.33 16.63
C ARG A 335 11.51 4.32 15.17
N VAL A 336 12.29 4.95 14.29
CA VAL A 336 12.01 5.00 12.85
C VAL A 336 12.08 3.61 12.23
N PHE A 337 13.12 2.83 12.54
CA PHE A 337 13.24 1.47 12.04
C PHE A 337 12.08 0.59 12.50
N VAL A 338 11.73 0.64 13.78
CA VAL A 338 10.58 -0.09 14.33
C VAL A 338 9.26 0.33 13.68
N ASN A 339 9.05 1.63 13.42
CA ASN A 339 7.87 2.10 12.69
C ASN A 339 7.82 1.52 11.26
N LEU A 340 8.96 1.42 10.56
CA LEU A 340 9.01 0.77 9.25
C LEU A 340 8.61 -0.71 9.34
N LEU A 341 9.08 -1.43 10.36
CA LEU A 341 8.68 -2.83 10.60
C LEU A 341 7.18 -2.97 10.91
N VAL A 342 6.60 -2.05 11.70
CA VAL A 342 5.15 -1.99 11.96
C VAL A 342 4.38 -1.81 10.65
N CYS A 343 4.83 -0.87 9.82
CA CYS A 343 4.20 -0.60 8.53
C CYS A 343 4.30 -1.80 7.56
N ASP A 344 5.42 -2.51 7.59
CA ASP A 344 5.60 -3.73 6.81
C ASP A 344 4.73 -4.88 7.31
N CYS A 345 4.54 -5.02 8.62
CA CYS A 345 3.68 -6.06 9.19
C CYS A 345 2.24 -5.85 8.69
N LEU A 346 1.75 -4.62 8.74
CA LEU A 346 0.44 -4.26 8.19
C LEU A 346 0.36 -4.54 6.68
N SER A 347 1.33 -4.06 5.91
CA SER A 347 1.33 -4.20 4.45
C SER A 347 1.38 -5.66 4.01
N ARG A 348 2.18 -6.49 4.69
CA ARG A 348 2.24 -7.94 4.44
C ARG A 348 0.89 -8.60 4.73
N VAL A 349 0.34 -8.35 5.91
CA VAL A 349 -0.93 -8.96 6.33
C VAL A 349 -2.07 -8.55 5.39
N ALA A 350 -2.17 -7.27 5.04
CA ALA A 350 -3.19 -6.78 4.11
C ALA A 350 -3.02 -7.36 2.70
N GLY A 351 -1.79 -7.40 2.17
CA GLY A 351 -1.49 -8.00 0.86
C GLY A 351 -1.89 -9.48 0.81
N ARG A 352 -1.49 -10.27 1.82
CA ARG A 352 -1.80 -11.70 1.89
C ARG A 352 -3.27 -11.98 2.18
N ALA A 353 -3.96 -11.09 2.90
CA ALA A 353 -5.41 -11.18 3.12
C ALA A 353 -6.21 -11.12 1.81
N LEU A 354 -5.72 -10.44 0.77
CA LEU A 354 -6.36 -10.45 -0.55
C LEU A 354 -6.44 -11.85 -1.17
N HIS A 355 -5.51 -12.73 -0.82
CA HIS A 355 -5.46 -14.11 -1.28
C HIS A 355 -6.21 -15.07 -0.34
N LEU A 356 -5.93 -14.96 0.96
CA LEU A 356 -6.37 -15.94 1.95
C LEU A 356 -7.77 -15.64 2.50
N LEU A 357 -8.12 -14.35 2.61
CA LEU A 357 -9.32 -13.88 3.29
C LEU A 357 -10.00 -12.76 2.47
N PRO A 358 -10.33 -12.97 1.17
CA PRO A 358 -10.87 -11.92 0.31
C PRO A 358 -12.17 -11.29 0.87
N GLU A 359 -12.94 -12.06 1.63
CA GLU A 359 -14.19 -11.64 2.29
C GLU A 359 -13.97 -10.73 3.51
N SER A 360 -12.76 -10.68 4.07
CA SER A 360 -12.42 -9.92 5.29
C SER A 360 -11.21 -8.99 5.10
N SER A 361 -10.61 -8.97 3.90
CA SER A 361 -9.39 -8.20 3.60
C SER A 361 -9.59 -6.69 3.64
N GLY A 362 -10.84 -6.22 3.50
CA GLY A 362 -11.19 -4.80 3.46
C GLY A 362 -10.76 -4.03 4.72
N VAL A 363 -10.83 -4.63 5.91
CA VAL A 363 -10.40 -4.00 7.17
C VAL A 363 -8.89 -3.83 7.21
N ALA A 364 -8.14 -4.91 6.94
CA ALA A 364 -6.67 -4.86 6.91
C ALA A 364 -6.17 -3.88 5.84
N ALA A 365 -6.81 -3.84 4.67
CA ALA A 365 -6.51 -2.89 3.61
C ALA A 365 -6.73 -1.44 4.08
N ALA A 366 -7.90 -1.12 4.65
CA ALA A 366 -8.22 0.23 5.12
C ALA A 366 -7.30 0.68 6.26
N VAL A 367 -7.01 -0.18 7.23
CA VAL A 367 -6.05 0.10 8.31
C VAL A 367 -4.65 0.36 7.74
N THR A 368 -4.21 -0.44 6.77
CA THR A 368 -2.89 -0.29 6.14
C THR A 368 -2.78 1.04 5.39
N GLY A 369 -3.77 1.34 4.53
CA GLY A 369 -3.84 2.61 3.80
C GLY A 369 -3.94 3.83 4.71
N TYR A 370 -4.50 3.68 5.92
CA TYR A 370 -4.60 4.76 6.90
C TYR A 370 -3.32 4.95 7.72
N VAL A 371 -2.81 3.88 8.34
CA VAL A 371 -1.74 3.94 9.35
C VAL A 371 -0.37 4.11 8.69
N VAL A 372 -0.10 3.39 7.60
CA VAL A 372 1.24 3.33 7.00
C VAL A 372 1.70 4.70 6.48
N PRO A 373 0.92 5.45 5.67
CA PRO A 373 1.35 6.77 5.20
C PRO A 373 1.59 7.76 6.34
N ARG A 374 0.77 7.70 7.40
CA ARG A 374 0.90 8.56 8.59
C ARG A 374 2.19 8.27 9.35
N LEU A 375 2.45 7.02 9.69
CA LEU A 375 3.66 6.61 10.41
C LEU A 375 4.91 6.86 9.57
N LEU A 376 4.86 6.61 8.26
CA LEU A 376 5.99 6.85 7.37
C LEU A 376 6.35 8.34 7.32
N ARG A 377 5.36 9.23 7.12
CA ARG A 377 5.57 10.69 7.12
C ARG A 377 6.20 11.17 8.42
N GLU A 378 5.66 10.75 9.56
CA GLU A 378 6.20 11.11 10.88
C GLU A 378 7.64 10.59 11.05
N SER A 379 7.90 9.34 10.65
CA SER A 379 9.21 8.72 10.79
C SER A 379 10.27 9.39 9.91
N VAL A 380 9.95 9.73 8.67
CA VAL A 380 10.89 10.43 7.79
C VAL A 380 11.15 11.84 8.29
N HIS A 381 10.14 12.52 8.84
CA HIS A 381 10.32 13.83 9.45
C HIS A 381 11.22 13.78 10.70
N ASP A 382 11.04 12.78 11.56
CA ASP A 382 11.85 12.56 12.77
C ASP A 382 13.36 12.42 12.46
N LEU A 383 13.71 11.85 11.29
CA LEU A 383 15.10 11.72 10.86
C LEU A 383 15.78 13.07 10.64
N SER A 384 15.04 14.16 10.41
CA SER A 384 15.60 15.51 10.32
C SER A 384 16.33 15.90 11.61
N ALA A 385 15.91 15.39 12.76
CA ALA A 385 16.59 15.62 14.04
C ALA A 385 17.95 14.91 14.13
N VAL A 386 18.16 13.83 13.37
CA VAL A 386 19.46 13.14 13.27
C VAL A 386 20.39 13.89 12.33
N LEU A 387 19.86 14.42 11.23
CA LEU A 387 20.62 15.15 10.19
C LEU A 387 21.02 16.57 10.60
N GLY A 388 20.29 17.20 11.54
CA GLY A 388 20.52 18.60 11.92
C GLY A 388 20.44 19.54 10.71
N ALA A 389 21.19 20.64 10.70
CA ALA A 389 21.12 21.63 9.62
C ALA A 389 21.40 21.06 8.19
N ARG A 390 22.03 19.87 8.08
CA ARG A 390 22.31 19.22 6.79
C ARG A 390 21.06 18.76 6.05
N PHE A 391 19.91 18.61 6.70
CA PHE A 391 18.67 18.26 5.98
C PHE A 391 18.20 19.37 5.01
N HIS A 392 18.72 20.60 5.14
CA HIS A 392 18.47 21.70 4.22
C HIS A 392 19.33 21.66 2.94
N CYS A 393 20.37 20.83 2.89
CA CYS A 393 21.22 20.69 1.71
C CYS A 393 20.44 20.05 0.55
N ASP A 394 20.67 20.55 -0.67
CA ASP A 394 19.99 20.12 -1.88
C ASP A 394 20.81 19.17 -2.77
N GLU A 395 22.05 18.89 -2.38
CA GLU A 395 22.99 18.04 -3.10
C GLU A 395 23.17 16.65 -2.46
N GLY A 396 23.57 15.69 -3.30
CA GLY A 396 23.98 14.36 -2.87
C GLY A 396 22.91 13.60 -2.06
N PRO A 397 23.31 12.80 -1.04
CA PRO A 397 22.38 12.05 -0.20
C PRO A 397 21.35 12.92 0.53
N TYR A 398 21.73 14.14 0.94
CA TYR A 398 20.84 15.05 1.65
C TYR A 398 19.76 15.63 0.73
N GLY A 399 20.12 15.99 -0.52
CA GLY A 399 19.16 16.39 -1.53
C GLY A 399 18.12 15.31 -1.80
N VAL A 400 18.55 14.05 -1.88
CA VAL A 400 17.66 12.89 -2.07
C VAL A 400 16.75 12.68 -0.86
N PHE A 401 17.29 12.80 0.36
CA PHE A 401 16.46 12.78 1.57
C PHE A 401 15.39 13.87 1.55
N ARG A 402 15.72 15.09 1.14
CA ARG A 402 14.76 16.20 1.01
C ARG A 402 13.67 15.89 -0.01
N VAL A 403 14.01 15.26 -1.14
CA VAL A 403 13.02 14.78 -2.12
C VAL A 403 12.08 13.77 -1.47
N PHE A 404 12.58 12.77 -0.76
CA PHE A 404 11.74 11.80 -0.05
C PHE A 404 10.88 12.41 1.05
N LEU A 405 11.43 13.33 1.85
CA LEU A 405 10.70 14.06 2.89
C LEU A 405 9.48 14.80 2.32
N ARG A 406 9.61 15.32 1.09
CA ARG A 406 8.55 16.03 0.37
C ARG A 406 7.58 15.09 -0.36
N ASP A 407 8.08 13.99 -0.93
CA ASP A 407 7.33 13.15 -1.86
C ASP A 407 6.56 12.00 -1.18
N LEU A 408 7.15 11.36 -0.17
CA LEU A 408 6.52 10.24 0.54
C LEU A 408 5.16 10.60 1.19
N PRO A 409 4.95 11.81 1.74
CA PRO A 409 3.63 12.22 2.20
C PRO A 409 2.59 12.28 1.07
N LEU A 410 3.01 12.52 -0.17
CA LEU A 410 2.14 12.70 -1.33
C LEU A 410 1.77 11.38 -2.02
N THR A 411 2.50 10.29 -1.78
CA THR A 411 2.17 8.97 -2.34
C THR A 411 0.89 8.38 -1.72
N GLY A 412 0.41 8.94 -0.61
CA GLY A 412 -0.88 8.63 -0.01
C GLY A 412 -1.96 9.67 -0.30
N VAL A 413 -1.82 10.54 -1.30
CA VAL A 413 -2.82 11.57 -1.66
C VAL A 413 -3.73 11.08 -2.80
N GLY A 414 -5.00 11.48 -2.76
CA GLY A 414 -6.02 11.07 -3.73
C GLY A 414 -6.82 9.85 -3.29
N HIS A 415 -7.08 8.92 -4.20
CA HIS A 415 -7.96 7.77 -3.95
C HIS A 415 -7.45 6.81 -2.86
N VAL A 416 -6.17 6.83 -2.45
CA VAL A 416 -5.61 6.01 -1.33
C VAL A 416 -5.43 6.86 -0.06
N GLY A 417 -6.09 8.02 0.01
CA GLY A 417 -5.99 8.99 1.11
C GLY A 417 -6.40 8.44 2.47
N GLY A 418 -5.78 8.97 3.53
CA GLY A 418 -6.12 8.60 4.91
C GLY A 418 -7.60 8.83 5.25
N ALA A 419 -8.18 9.93 4.77
CA ALA A 419 -9.61 10.20 4.91
C ALA A 419 -10.48 9.15 4.18
N ALA A 420 -10.14 8.79 2.94
CA ALA A 420 -10.84 7.76 2.20
C ALA A 420 -10.77 6.38 2.89
N CYS A 421 -9.60 6.03 3.44
CA CYS A 421 -9.41 4.79 4.21
C CYS A 421 -10.24 4.78 5.49
N GLN A 422 -10.28 5.90 6.24
CA GLN A 422 -11.15 6.04 7.40
C GLN A 422 -12.63 5.94 7.03
N SER A 423 -13.07 6.61 5.97
CA SER A 423 -14.46 6.54 5.51
C SER A 423 -14.86 5.13 5.05
N ALA A 424 -13.92 4.33 4.57
CA ALA A 424 -14.15 2.91 4.27
C ALA A 424 -14.20 2.03 5.54
N LEU A 425 -13.46 2.40 6.58
CA LEU A 425 -13.36 1.64 7.84
C LEU A 425 -14.53 1.92 8.79
N VAL A 426 -14.82 3.19 9.04
CA VAL A 426 -15.79 3.68 10.05
C VAL A 426 -17.15 2.98 9.98
N PRO A 427 -17.82 2.85 8.81
CA PRO A 427 -19.17 2.28 8.76
C PRO A 427 -19.24 0.80 9.13
N GLN A 428 -18.11 0.09 9.19
CA GLN A 428 -18.06 -1.35 9.46
C GLN A 428 -17.73 -1.66 10.93
N LEU A 429 -17.12 -0.71 11.66
CA LEU A 429 -16.60 -0.94 13.01
C LEU A 429 -17.66 -1.35 14.05
N PRO A 430 -18.85 -0.72 14.14
CA PRO A 430 -19.86 -1.13 15.12
C PRO A 430 -20.32 -2.58 14.93
N GLU A 431 -20.41 -3.01 13.67
CA GLU A 431 -20.87 -4.36 13.36
C GLU A 431 -19.79 -5.40 13.67
N LEU A 432 -18.53 -5.11 13.34
CA LEU A 432 -17.39 -5.95 13.71
C LEU A 432 -17.23 -6.04 15.23
N ALA A 433 -17.40 -4.93 15.96
CA ALA A 433 -17.39 -4.89 17.41
C ALA A 433 -18.47 -5.81 18.02
N ARG A 434 -19.68 -5.81 17.46
CA ARG A 434 -20.79 -6.65 17.93
C ARG A 434 -20.62 -8.12 17.58
N ARG A 435 -20.23 -8.43 16.35
CA ARG A 435 -20.27 -9.81 15.80
C ARG A 435 -18.95 -10.57 15.93
N SER A 436 -17.82 -9.91 15.69
CA SER A 436 -16.52 -10.55 15.43
C SER A 436 -15.54 -10.40 16.60
N TRP A 437 -15.42 -9.19 17.14
CA TRP A 437 -14.38 -8.90 18.15
C TRP A 437 -14.54 -9.76 19.40
N LEU A 438 -13.42 -10.36 19.83
CA LEU A 438 -13.30 -11.31 20.95
C LEU A 438 -13.91 -12.70 20.72
N ARG A 439 -14.59 -12.92 19.57
CA ARG A 439 -15.34 -14.15 19.26
C ARG A 439 -14.72 -14.97 18.15
N ASP A 440 -14.24 -14.32 17.10
CA ASP A 440 -13.70 -15.01 15.92
C ASP A 440 -12.48 -15.88 16.26
N GLY A 441 -12.36 -17.00 15.54
CA GLY A 441 -11.19 -17.86 15.59
C GLY A 441 -9.97 -17.19 14.95
N THR A 442 -8.77 -17.62 15.36
CA THR A 442 -7.53 -17.11 14.77
C THR A 442 -7.48 -17.38 13.27
N PRO A 443 -7.01 -16.41 12.45
CA PRO A 443 -6.90 -16.60 11.02
C PRO A 443 -5.84 -17.66 10.65
N PRO A 444 -5.80 -18.12 9.38
CA PRO A 444 -4.73 -18.96 8.87
C PRO A 444 -3.36 -18.35 9.13
N TRP A 445 -2.39 -19.14 9.60
CA TRP A 445 -1.05 -18.67 9.98
C TRP A 445 -0.27 -18.14 8.77
N GLU A 446 -0.62 -18.65 7.58
CA GLU A 446 -0.08 -18.24 6.30
C GLU A 446 -0.27 -16.73 6.11
N LEU A 447 -1.23 -16.08 6.78
CA LEU A 447 -1.41 -14.63 6.77
C LEU A 447 -0.16 -13.87 7.24
N PHE A 448 0.62 -14.45 8.15
CA PHE A 448 1.78 -13.83 8.80
C PHE A 448 3.13 -14.31 8.27
N ALA A 449 3.13 -15.35 7.43
CA ALA A 449 4.34 -15.97 6.91
C ALA A 449 5.15 -15.01 6.02
N ALA A 450 6.49 -15.17 6.04
CA ALA A 450 7.38 -14.44 5.14
C ALA A 450 7.25 -14.89 3.68
N GLY A 451 6.91 -16.17 3.46
CA GLY A 451 6.79 -16.81 2.14
C GLY A 451 5.61 -17.79 2.09
N GLY A 452 5.76 -18.89 1.34
CA GLY A 452 4.73 -19.93 1.23
C GLY A 452 3.74 -19.71 0.09
N ALA A 453 3.04 -20.80 -0.27
CA ALA A 453 2.04 -20.80 -1.33
C ALA A 453 0.83 -19.91 -0.96
N LEU A 454 0.29 -19.23 -1.96
CA LEU A 454 -0.92 -18.43 -1.85
C LEU A 454 -1.93 -18.89 -2.89
N PRO A 455 -3.24 -18.91 -2.58
CA PRO A 455 -4.28 -19.09 -3.58
C PRO A 455 -4.16 -18.04 -4.70
N PRO A 456 -4.60 -18.33 -5.94
CA PRO A 456 -4.56 -17.36 -7.03
C PRO A 456 -5.26 -16.04 -6.67
N LEU A 457 -4.67 -14.92 -7.07
CA LEU A 457 -5.25 -13.60 -6.86
C LEU A 457 -6.52 -13.43 -7.71
N ASP A 458 -7.63 -13.11 -7.05
CA ASP A 458 -8.85 -12.65 -7.72
C ASP A 458 -9.10 -11.17 -7.38
N VAL A 459 -8.80 -10.29 -8.34
CA VAL A 459 -8.98 -8.83 -8.20
C VAL A 459 -10.45 -8.44 -8.12
N GLY A 460 -11.37 -9.26 -8.63
CA GLY A 460 -12.81 -9.00 -8.64
C GLY A 460 -13.53 -9.40 -7.35
N ARG A 461 -12.91 -10.23 -6.51
CA ARG A 461 -13.56 -10.83 -5.34
C ARG A 461 -13.69 -9.97 -4.07
N PRO A 462 -12.80 -9.00 -3.74
CA PRO A 462 -12.89 -8.29 -2.46
C PRO A 462 -14.25 -7.63 -2.22
N VAL A 463 -14.92 -8.01 -1.12
CA VAL A 463 -16.30 -7.61 -0.82
C VAL A 463 -16.42 -6.32 -0.04
N LEU A 464 -17.52 -5.59 -0.30
CA LEU A 464 -17.80 -4.27 0.24
C LEU A 464 -17.92 -4.20 1.78
N ARG A 465 -18.29 -5.30 2.44
CA ARG A 465 -18.38 -5.38 3.90
C ARG A 465 -17.65 -6.61 4.39
N ALA A 466 -16.73 -6.42 5.33
CA ALA A 466 -15.93 -7.51 5.87
C ALA A 466 -16.79 -8.50 6.65
N ALA A 467 -16.58 -9.79 6.40
CA ALA A 467 -17.27 -10.87 7.12
C ALA A 467 -16.77 -11.04 8.57
N GLY A 468 -15.55 -10.60 8.87
CA GLY A 468 -14.95 -10.64 10.19
C GLY A 468 -13.65 -9.84 10.27
N ASP A 469 -12.99 -9.91 11.42
CA ASP A 469 -11.75 -9.16 11.71
C ASP A 469 -10.61 -10.10 12.13
N PRO A 470 -9.75 -10.52 11.19
CA PRO A 470 -8.65 -11.42 11.48
C PRO A 470 -7.58 -10.80 12.39
N LEU A 471 -7.43 -9.47 12.41
CA LEU A 471 -6.44 -8.80 13.25
C LEU A 471 -6.89 -8.79 14.71
N ALA A 472 -8.16 -8.44 14.98
CA ALA A 472 -8.71 -8.54 16.34
C ALA A 472 -8.68 -9.98 16.86
N ALA A 473 -9.03 -10.96 16.02
CA ALA A 473 -8.96 -12.38 16.37
C ALA A 473 -7.53 -12.83 16.72
N THR A 474 -6.53 -12.35 15.98
CA THR A 474 -5.11 -12.65 16.21
C THR A 474 -4.63 -12.13 17.56
N LEU A 475 -4.94 -10.87 17.89
CA LEU A 475 -4.58 -10.27 19.17
C LEU A 475 -5.11 -11.10 20.35
N VAL A 476 -6.38 -11.45 20.28
CA VAL A 476 -7.06 -12.21 21.34
C VAL A 476 -6.54 -13.64 21.43
N GLY A 477 -6.37 -14.32 20.29
CA GLY A 477 -5.88 -15.69 20.23
C GLY A 477 -4.46 -15.85 20.77
N ILE A 478 -3.53 -15.04 20.27
CA ILE A 478 -2.14 -15.07 20.73
C ILE A 478 -2.02 -14.61 22.18
N GLY A 479 -2.78 -13.59 22.59
CA GLY A 479 -2.81 -13.13 23.98
C GLY A 479 -3.18 -14.24 24.98
N ARG A 480 -4.15 -15.10 24.63
CA ARG A 480 -4.51 -16.28 25.43
C ARG A 480 -3.35 -17.29 25.49
N SER A 481 -2.72 -17.61 24.36
CA SER A 481 -1.60 -18.56 24.32
C SER A 481 -0.40 -18.08 25.14
N LEU A 482 -0.04 -16.79 25.06
CA LEU A 482 1.05 -16.22 25.85
C LEU A 482 0.77 -16.24 27.37
N GLY A 483 -0.50 -16.17 27.77
CA GLY A 483 -0.93 -16.32 29.17
C GLY A 483 -0.86 -17.77 29.66
N ALA A 484 -1.20 -18.74 28.81
CA ALA A 484 -1.17 -20.16 29.15
C ALA A 484 0.26 -20.75 29.25
N ASP A 485 1.21 -20.23 28.46
CA ASP A 485 2.57 -20.78 28.36
C ASP A 485 3.47 -20.58 29.60
N GLY A 486 2.99 -19.90 30.66
CA GLY A 486 3.54 -20.00 32.03
C GLY A 486 5.05 -19.85 32.23
N GLY A 487 5.79 -19.22 31.31
CA GLY A 487 7.25 -19.07 31.40
C GLY A 487 8.08 -20.31 31.08
N ARG A 488 7.51 -21.32 30.39
CA ARG A 488 8.18 -22.60 30.10
C ARG A 488 9.22 -22.59 28.96
N ARG A 489 9.46 -21.48 28.24
CA ARG A 489 10.38 -21.47 27.08
C ARG A 489 11.31 -20.24 26.99
N GLY A 490 12.61 -20.51 27.13
CA GLY A 490 13.76 -19.99 26.37
C GLY A 490 14.11 -18.50 26.23
N GLY A 491 13.19 -17.54 26.41
CA GLY A 491 13.50 -16.10 26.24
C GLY A 491 14.03 -15.43 27.52
N PRO A 492 14.71 -14.27 27.43
CA PRO A 492 14.97 -13.45 28.61
C PRO A 492 13.64 -13.16 29.31
N ARG A 493 13.48 -13.63 30.56
CA ARG A 493 12.19 -13.65 31.28
C ARG A 493 11.51 -12.27 31.31
N THR A 494 12.28 -11.20 31.25
CA THR A 494 11.82 -9.81 31.32
C THR A 494 11.12 -9.34 30.03
N GLU A 495 11.66 -9.63 28.84
CA GLU A 495 11.07 -9.19 27.56
C GLU A 495 9.72 -9.88 27.31
N LEU A 496 9.62 -11.17 27.65
CA LEU A 496 8.36 -11.91 27.58
C LEU A 496 7.32 -11.41 28.59
N ARG A 497 7.75 -10.92 29.77
CA ARG A 497 6.86 -10.27 30.74
C ARG A 497 6.30 -8.96 30.18
N LEU A 498 7.18 -8.08 29.69
CA LEU A 498 6.79 -6.81 29.06
C LEU A 498 5.83 -7.04 27.90
N LEU A 499 6.11 -8.05 27.07
CA LEU A 499 5.25 -8.41 25.96
C LEU A 499 3.84 -8.82 26.42
N ARG A 500 3.71 -9.63 27.49
CA ARG A 500 2.40 -9.99 28.05
C ARG A 500 1.63 -8.77 28.56
N GLU A 501 2.30 -7.85 29.24
CA GLU A 501 1.69 -6.61 29.74
C GLU A 501 1.18 -5.74 28.59
N LEU A 502 1.98 -5.55 27.54
CA LEU A 502 1.63 -4.76 26.36
C LEU A 502 0.48 -5.40 25.56
N VAL A 503 0.51 -6.72 25.34
CA VAL A 503 -0.57 -7.46 24.68
C VAL A 503 -1.85 -7.41 25.52
N GLY A 504 -1.74 -7.49 26.84
CA GLY A 504 -2.84 -7.29 27.78
C GLY A 504 -3.46 -5.88 27.65
N GLY A 505 -2.62 -4.84 27.57
CA GLY A 505 -3.02 -3.46 27.34
C GLY A 505 -3.81 -3.27 26.04
N LEU A 506 -3.29 -3.77 24.92
CA LEU A 506 -3.97 -3.72 23.62
C LEU A 506 -5.30 -4.50 23.63
N THR A 507 -5.33 -5.66 24.27
CA THR A 507 -6.57 -6.45 24.39
C THR A 507 -7.59 -5.73 25.27
N GLY A 508 -7.14 -5.06 26.33
CA GLY A 508 -7.98 -4.18 27.17
C GLY A 508 -8.56 -3.02 26.37
N GLU A 509 -7.75 -2.39 25.52
CA GLU A 509 -8.17 -1.31 24.64
C GLU A 509 -9.20 -1.77 23.60
N LEU A 510 -9.01 -2.94 22.99
CA LEU A 510 -10.00 -3.55 22.09
C LEU A 510 -11.36 -3.77 22.79
N ARG A 511 -11.36 -4.18 24.07
CA ARG A 511 -12.60 -4.32 24.86
C ARG A 511 -13.29 -2.98 25.12
N ARG A 512 -12.53 -1.92 25.40
CA ARG A 512 -13.06 -0.56 25.59
C ARG A 512 -13.68 -0.04 24.30
N LEU A 513 -12.94 -0.13 23.19
CA LEU A 513 -13.43 0.24 21.86
C LEU A 513 -14.70 -0.53 21.50
N ARG A 514 -14.77 -1.83 21.82
CA ARG A 514 -15.98 -2.63 21.62
C ARG A 514 -17.18 -2.06 22.38
N ALA A 515 -17.00 -1.72 23.65
CA ALA A 515 -18.07 -1.15 24.47
C ALA A 515 -18.53 0.20 23.90
N GLU A 516 -17.58 1.10 23.62
CA GLU A 516 -17.85 2.43 23.08
C GLU A 516 -18.56 2.36 21.71
N LEU A 517 -18.13 1.49 20.80
CA LEU A 517 -18.72 1.33 19.46
C LEU A 517 -20.09 0.66 19.48
N CYS A 518 -20.37 -0.21 20.45
CA CYS A 518 -21.69 -0.81 20.62
C CYS A 518 -22.75 0.22 21.05
N GLU A 519 -22.33 1.32 21.67
CA GLU A 519 -23.21 2.42 22.09
C GLU A 519 -23.42 3.48 21.00
N VAL A 520 -22.67 3.44 19.89
CA VAL A 520 -22.80 4.41 18.80
C VAL A 520 -24.10 4.18 18.01
N PRO A 521 -24.98 5.19 17.88
CA PRO A 521 -26.17 5.12 17.03
C PRO A 521 -25.82 4.85 15.55
N ALA A 522 -26.71 4.18 14.82
CA ALA A 522 -26.48 3.87 13.41
C ALA A 522 -26.28 5.14 12.55
N ASP A 523 -27.04 6.20 12.83
CA ASP A 523 -26.99 7.47 12.09
C ASP A 523 -25.63 8.17 12.24
N ASP A 524 -24.98 8.05 13.39
CA ASP A 524 -23.66 8.63 13.67
C ASP A 524 -22.53 7.95 12.86
N THR A 525 -22.74 6.71 12.43
CA THR A 525 -21.77 5.97 11.59
C THR A 525 -22.00 6.19 10.09
N ALA A 526 -23.19 6.67 9.72
CA ALA A 526 -23.50 7.10 8.37
C ALA A 526 -23.02 8.53 8.09
N ALA A 527 -22.81 9.35 9.14
CA ALA A 527 -22.26 10.69 9.03
C ALA A 527 -20.71 10.65 8.91
N PRO A 528 -20.13 10.88 7.73
CA PRO A 528 -18.69 10.71 7.49
C PRO A 528 -17.78 11.68 8.27
N ALA A 529 -18.36 12.68 8.93
CA ALA A 529 -17.66 13.72 9.66
C ALA A 529 -17.82 13.64 11.19
N ASN A 530 -18.39 12.57 11.77
CA ASN A 530 -18.54 12.47 13.22
C ASN A 530 -17.15 12.30 13.89
N PRO A 531 -16.63 13.31 14.64
CA PRO A 531 -15.27 13.26 15.16
C PRO A 531 -15.06 12.18 16.21
N ARG A 532 -16.12 11.81 16.96
CA ARG A 532 -16.06 10.75 17.96
C ARG A 532 -15.80 9.40 17.30
N VAL A 533 -16.52 9.09 16.22
CA VAL A 533 -16.37 7.79 15.53
C VAL A 533 -15.03 7.73 14.79
N GLN A 534 -14.55 8.84 14.25
CA GLN A 534 -13.20 8.93 13.66
C GLN A 534 -12.11 8.66 14.71
N ALA A 535 -12.22 9.22 15.93
CA ALA A 535 -11.27 8.96 17.01
C ALA A 535 -11.27 7.48 17.47
N LEU A 536 -12.44 6.82 17.46
CA LEU A 536 -12.54 5.38 17.72
C LEU A 536 -11.86 4.56 16.62
N ALA A 537 -12.04 4.95 15.35
CA ALA A 537 -11.37 4.32 14.21
C ALA A 537 -9.85 4.47 14.29
N ASP A 538 -9.34 5.64 14.71
CA ASP A 538 -7.91 5.88 14.95
C ASP A 538 -7.31 4.94 15.98
N ARG A 539 -7.96 4.84 17.14
CA ARG A 539 -7.54 3.95 18.21
C ARG A 539 -7.55 2.49 17.75
N TYR A 540 -8.63 2.07 17.09
CA TYR A 540 -8.71 0.71 16.54
C TYR A 540 -7.61 0.42 15.51
N ALA A 541 -7.30 1.36 14.60
CA ALA A 541 -6.27 1.17 13.59
C ALA A 541 -4.88 0.93 14.21
N LEU A 542 -4.56 1.59 15.33
CA LEU A 542 -3.33 1.34 16.09
C LEU A 542 -3.34 -0.02 16.81
N VAL A 543 -4.47 -0.45 17.35
CA VAL A 543 -4.64 -1.80 17.93
C VAL A 543 -4.43 -2.88 16.86
N ALA A 544 -5.01 -2.69 15.68
CA ALA A 544 -4.87 -3.58 14.53
C ALA A 544 -3.40 -3.64 14.03
N ALA A 545 -2.67 -2.52 14.06
CA ALA A 545 -1.23 -2.50 13.78
C ALA A 545 -0.43 -3.35 14.78
N GLY A 546 -0.75 -3.24 16.07
CA GLY A 546 -0.12 -4.06 17.12
C GLY A 546 -0.43 -5.56 16.94
N ALA A 547 -1.66 -5.90 16.54
CA ALA A 547 -2.06 -7.26 16.24
C ALA A 547 -1.30 -7.86 15.05
N ALA A 548 -1.08 -7.07 13.98
CA ALA A 548 -0.29 -7.50 12.83
C ALA A 548 1.17 -7.81 13.22
N CYS A 549 1.79 -6.93 14.03
CA CYS A 549 3.15 -7.15 14.53
C CYS A 549 3.24 -8.41 15.39
N LEU A 550 2.26 -8.61 16.29
CA LEU A 550 2.17 -9.78 17.14
C LEU A 550 2.05 -11.06 16.33
N GLY A 551 1.20 -11.08 15.29
CA GLY A 551 1.05 -12.22 14.40
C GLY A 551 2.33 -12.56 13.65
N VAL A 552 3.03 -11.56 13.09
CA VAL A 552 4.31 -11.75 12.41
C VAL A 552 5.38 -12.31 13.36
N TRP A 553 5.55 -11.72 14.54
CA TRP A 553 6.50 -12.24 15.53
C TRP A 553 6.15 -13.66 15.97
N TYR A 554 4.88 -13.92 16.31
CA TYR A 554 4.45 -15.23 16.81
C TYR A 554 4.68 -16.35 15.79
N HIS A 555 4.53 -16.03 14.50
CA HIS A 555 4.87 -16.93 13.41
C HIS A 555 6.38 -17.23 13.34
N HIS A 556 7.24 -16.24 13.59
CA HIS A 556 8.70 -16.37 13.46
C HIS A 556 9.42 -16.73 14.77
N ARG A 557 8.72 -16.78 15.91
CA ARG A 557 9.32 -16.92 17.25
C ARG A 557 10.22 -18.16 17.43
N ASP A 558 9.96 -19.21 16.65
CA ASP A 558 10.69 -20.48 16.70
C ASP A 558 11.78 -20.59 15.60
N ALA A 559 11.93 -19.55 14.76
CA ALA A 559 12.93 -19.51 13.69
C ALA A 559 14.31 -19.11 14.24
N ALA A 560 15.21 -20.09 14.38
CA ALA A 560 16.55 -19.88 14.91
C ALA A 560 17.35 -18.86 14.06
N GLY A 561 18.04 -17.92 14.73
CA GLY A 561 18.94 -16.94 14.10
C GLY A 561 18.24 -15.79 13.36
N SER A 562 16.90 -15.71 13.39
CA SER A 562 16.16 -14.61 12.78
C SER A 562 15.94 -13.46 13.76
N PHE A 563 16.27 -12.22 13.36
CA PHE A 563 15.92 -11.01 14.11
C PHE A 563 14.42 -10.92 14.42
N LEU A 564 13.55 -11.43 13.51
CA LEU A 564 12.10 -11.40 13.72
C LEU A 564 11.62 -12.36 14.80
N ALA A 565 12.42 -13.37 15.16
CA ALA A 565 12.12 -14.28 16.27
C ALA A 565 12.34 -13.60 17.64
N GLU A 566 13.20 -12.58 17.69
CA GLU A 566 13.53 -11.88 18.92
C GLU A 566 12.36 -10.99 19.40
N PRO A 567 12.04 -10.96 20.71
CA PRO A 567 10.96 -10.13 21.22
C PRO A 567 11.30 -8.64 21.29
N ALA A 568 12.58 -8.26 21.22
CA ALA A 568 13.03 -6.89 21.46
C ALA A 568 12.41 -5.86 20.50
N TRP A 569 12.35 -6.16 19.20
CA TRP A 569 11.73 -5.25 18.21
C TRP A 569 10.22 -5.14 18.41
N LEU A 570 9.55 -6.23 18.79
CA LEU A 570 8.12 -6.25 19.04
C LEU A 570 7.78 -5.44 20.29
N VAL A 571 8.57 -5.55 21.36
CA VAL A 571 8.40 -4.75 22.58
C VAL A 571 8.50 -3.26 22.24
N GLU A 572 9.51 -2.84 21.47
CA GLU A 572 9.64 -1.45 21.03
C GLU A 572 8.47 -1.00 20.13
N ALA A 573 7.98 -1.87 19.26
CA ALA A 573 6.81 -1.60 18.41
C ALA A 573 5.55 -1.36 19.24
N LEU A 574 5.27 -2.26 20.19
CA LEU A 574 4.09 -2.19 21.03
C LEU A 574 4.17 -1.04 22.05
N LEU A 575 5.36 -0.69 22.56
CA LEU A 575 5.58 0.52 23.36
C LEU A 575 5.26 1.79 22.54
N GLY A 576 5.75 1.86 21.31
CA GLY A 576 5.48 3.00 20.41
C GLY A 576 3.99 3.16 20.08
N LEU A 577 3.31 2.05 19.78
CA LEU A 577 1.86 2.05 19.52
C LEU A 577 1.05 2.34 20.79
N GLY A 578 1.43 1.75 21.92
CA GLY A 578 0.77 1.97 23.21
C GLY A 578 0.90 3.42 23.68
N HIS A 579 2.03 4.08 23.42
CA HIS A 579 2.21 5.51 23.72
C HIS A 579 1.22 6.37 22.92
N ARG A 580 1.04 6.07 21.63
CA ARG A 580 0.09 6.77 20.75
C ARG A 580 -1.37 6.54 21.16
N LEU A 581 -1.65 5.38 21.75
CA LEU A 581 -2.96 5.04 22.31
C LEU A 581 -3.20 5.64 23.71
N GLY A 582 -2.18 6.21 24.37
CA GLY A 582 -2.30 6.68 25.74
C GLY A 582 -2.47 5.55 26.77
N LEU A 583 -1.96 4.35 26.47
CA LEU A 583 -2.01 3.22 27.39
C LEU A 583 -1.04 3.41 28.56
N PRO A 584 -1.33 2.86 29.75
CA PRO A 584 -0.33 2.75 30.82
C PRO A 584 0.79 1.82 30.34
N LEU A 585 2.00 2.38 30.14
CA LEU A 585 3.14 1.64 29.63
C LEU A 585 4.06 1.18 30.76
N PRO A 586 4.65 -0.03 30.66
CA PRO A 586 5.72 -0.42 31.56
C PRO A 586 6.96 0.46 31.35
N GLY A 587 7.83 0.52 32.36
CA GLY A 587 9.10 1.23 32.25
C GLY A 587 9.94 0.72 31.07
N ARG A 588 10.54 1.64 30.31
CA ARG A 588 11.38 1.27 29.17
C ARG A 588 12.74 0.78 29.66
N GLU A 589 13.11 -0.45 29.29
CA GLU A 589 14.41 -1.01 29.62
C GLU A 589 15.42 -0.70 28.49
N ALA A 590 16.63 -0.24 28.84
CA ALA A 590 17.69 0.08 27.88
C ALA A 590 18.10 -1.07 26.90
N PRO A 591 18.13 -2.37 27.28
CA PRO A 591 18.67 -3.42 26.40
C PRO A 591 17.86 -3.70 25.13
N THR A 592 16.56 -3.40 25.08
CA THR A 592 15.73 -3.67 23.88
C THR A 592 16.10 -2.73 22.73
N ALA A 593 16.22 -1.43 23.02
CA ALA A 593 16.58 -0.43 22.01
C ALA A 593 17.99 -0.64 21.44
N GLU A 594 18.94 -1.12 22.25
CA GLU A 594 20.31 -1.38 21.80
C GLU A 594 20.39 -2.52 20.78
N ARG A 595 19.61 -3.61 20.97
CA ARG A 595 19.54 -4.71 19.98
C ARG A 595 18.97 -4.23 18.65
N VAL A 596 17.94 -3.40 18.70
CA VAL A 596 17.33 -2.79 17.50
C VAL A 596 18.35 -1.91 16.77
N VAL A 597 19.14 -1.08 17.48
CA VAL A 597 20.19 -0.26 16.85
C VAL A 597 21.29 -1.13 16.23
N ARG A 598 21.67 -2.24 16.86
CA ARG A 598 22.64 -3.18 16.30
C ARG A 598 22.18 -3.75 14.97
N GLU A 599 20.91 -4.16 14.88
CA GLU A 599 20.32 -4.65 13.63
C GLU A 599 20.34 -3.59 12.52
N ILE A 600 20.05 -2.33 12.87
CA ILE A 600 20.10 -1.21 11.90
C ILE A 600 21.52 -1.09 11.32
N LEU A 601 22.54 -1.10 12.18
CA LEU A 601 23.93 -0.95 11.74
C LEU A 601 24.40 -2.17 10.93
N ASP A 602 24.01 -3.38 11.34
CA ASP A 602 24.34 -4.60 10.59
C ASP A 602 23.74 -4.57 9.17
N ARG A 603 22.46 -4.21 9.03
CA ARG A 603 21.80 -4.04 7.72
C ARG A 603 22.39 -2.90 6.90
N TYR A 604 22.86 -1.85 7.54
CA TYR A 604 23.56 -0.77 6.86
C TYR A 604 24.87 -1.27 6.23
N HIS A 605 25.72 -1.94 7.02
CA HIS A 605 27.03 -2.40 6.59
C HIS A 605 26.98 -3.60 5.63
N SER A 606 26.01 -4.49 5.80
CA SER A 606 25.79 -5.64 4.90
C SER A 606 24.93 -5.29 3.68
N ALA A 607 24.60 -4.01 3.49
CA ALA A 607 23.73 -3.53 2.42
C ALA A 607 22.39 -4.27 2.33
N ARG A 608 21.77 -4.60 3.47
CA ARG A 608 20.44 -5.23 3.51
C ARG A 608 19.34 -4.19 3.69
N SER A 609 18.14 -4.48 3.18
CA SER A 609 16.95 -3.64 3.37
C SER A 609 16.53 -3.57 4.84
N TYR A 610 15.85 -2.49 5.21
CA TYR A 610 15.28 -2.28 6.54
C TYR A 610 13.87 -2.88 6.70
N ASP A 611 13.45 -3.71 5.76
CA ASP A 611 12.14 -4.35 5.75
C ASP A 611 12.12 -5.71 6.46
N LEU A 612 10.95 -6.33 6.56
CA LEU A 612 10.82 -7.64 7.19
C LEU A 612 11.55 -8.78 6.44
N TYR A 613 12.14 -8.55 5.27
CA TYR A 613 12.83 -9.57 4.47
C TYR A 613 14.35 -9.46 4.59
N GLY A 614 14.88 -8.24 4.75
CA GLY A 614 16.32 -8.02 4.88
C GLY A 614 17.09 -8.42 3.61
N ASP A 615 16.48 -8.27 2.44
CA ASP A 615 17.06 -8.61 1.15
C ASP A 615 18.30 -7.74 0.87
N ARG A 616 19.31 -8.31 0.21
CA ARG A 616 20.52 -7.59 -0.18
C ARG A 616 20.20 -6.54 -1.26
N LEU A 617 20.70 -5.33 -1.05
CA LEU A 617 20.55 -4.16 -1.91
C LEU A 617 21.82 -3.97 -2.72
N TYR A 618 21.66 -3.84 -4.04
CA TYR A 618 22.71 -3.59 -5.03
C TYR A 618 23.81 -4.70 -5.05
N ALA A 619 24.33 -5.01 -6.24
CA ALA A 619 25.43 -5.97 -6.36
C ALA A 619 26.78 -5.29 -6.04
N ASP A 620 27.51 -5.92 -5.12
CA ASP A 620 28.96 -5.79 -4.87
C ASP A 620 29.57 -4.40 -4.68
N ARG A 621 29.63 -3.96 -3.41
CA ARG A 621 30.87 -3.47 -2.79
C ARG A 621 30.98 -4.02 -1.36
N LEU A 622 31.86 -5.02 -1.21
CA LEU A 622 32.66 -5.23 0.01
C LEU A 622 33.92 -4.39 -0.15
#